data_AF-A0A1V1NS39-F1
#
_entry.id   AF-A0A1V1NS39-F1
#
_cell.length_a   1.000
_cell.length_b   1.000
_cell.length_c   1.000
_cell.angle_alpha   90.00
_cell.angle_beta   90.00
_cell.angle_gamma   90.00
#
_symmetry.space_group_name_H-M   'P 1'
#
loop_
_entity.id
_entity.type
_entity.pdbx_description
1 polymer ?
#
loop_
_entity_poly.entity_id
_entity_poly.type
_entity_poly.pdbx_seq_one_letter_code
_entity_poly.pdbx_strand_id
1 'polypeptide(L)' 'GLEKGLKKGMLQMLLLNLKTRLGQVSENIEKQILSISDIDIITELVKLSCTCNDETQFLSFLTSRLGRRQGTPLTY' A
#
# COMPACT_ATOMS: atom_id res chain seq x y z
N GLY A 1 -15.42 9.92 13.04
CA GLY A 1 -14.23 10.37 13.76
C GLY A 1 -13.15 10.76 12.76
N LEU A 2 -12.44 11.85 13.02
CA LEU A 2 -11.46 12.48 12.13
C LEU A 2 -10.45 11.47 11.54
N GLU A 3 -9.95 10.57 12.38
CA GLU A 3 -8.96 9.53 12.04
C GLU A 3 -9.45 8.55 10.96
N LYS A 4 -10.72 8.13 11.02
CA LYS A 4 -11.33 7.28 9.98
C LYS A 4 -11.40 7.99 8.62
N GLY A 5 -11.66 9.30 8.63
CA GLY A 5 -11.70 10.13 7.44
C GLY A 5 -10.32 10.29 6.81
N LEU A 6 -9.31 10.59 7.64
CA LEU A 6 -7.92 10.71 7.22
C LEU A 6 -7.39 9.40 6.61
N LYS A 7 -7.60 8.28 7.30
CA LYS A 7 -7.24 6.95 6.79
C LYS A 7 -7.86 6.68 5.42
N LYS A 8 -9.17 6.91 5.27
CA LYS A 8 -9.88 6.70 4.00
C LYS A 8 -9.28 7.56 2.88
N GLY A 9 -9.02 8.84 3.13
CA GLY A 9 -8.41 9.73 2.16
C GLY A 9 -7.02 9.28 1.72
N MET A 10 -6.20 8.80 2.64
CA MET A 10 -4.86 8.29 2.32
C MET A 10 -4.89 6.99 1.49
N LEU A 11 -5.81 6.08 1.80
CA LEU A 11 -6.01 4.86 0.99
C LEU A 11 -6.48 5.21 -0.43
N GLN A 12 -7.37 6.19 -0.58
CA GLN A 12 -7.81 6.68 -1.88
C GLN A 12 -6.66 7.33 -2.66
N MET A 13 -5.82 8.11 -1.98
CA MET A 13 -4.63 8.72 -2.60
C MET A 13 -3.62 7.66 -3.05
N LEU A 14 -3.37 6.63 -2.24
CA LEU A 14 -2.50 5.52 -2.61
C LEU A 14 -3.00 4.79 -3.87
N LEU A 15 -4.29 4.47 -3.92
CA LEU A 15 -4.91 3.84 -5.10
C LEU A 15 -4.83 4.75 -6.33
N LEU A 16 -5.08 6.05 -6.16
CA LEU A 16 -4.96 7.02 -7.24
C LEU A 16 -3.55 7.05 -7.80
N ASN A 17 -2.53 7.18 -6.94
CA ASN A 17 -1.13 7.21 -7.37
C ASN A 17 -0.75 5.96 -8.18
N LEU A 18 -1.15 4.77 -7.71
CA LEU A 18 -0.88 3.52 -8.40
C LEU A 18 -1.60 3.44 -9.74
N LYS A 19 -2.88 3.83 -9.81
CA LYS A 19 -3.62 3.86 -11.09
C LYS A 19 -3.04 4.86 -12.07
N THR A 20 -2.62 6.03 -11.61
CA THR A 20 -1.94 7.02 -12.45
C THR A 20 -0.61 6.49 -12.98
N ARG A 21 0.15 5.77 -12.15
CA ARG A 21 1.47 5.26 -12.50
C ARG A 21 1.43 4.02 -13.39
N LEU A 22 0.53 3.09 -13.09
CA LEU A 22 0.44 1.75 -13.70
C LEU A 22 -0.69 1.63 -14.73
N GLY A 23 -1.54 2.66 -14.86
CA GLY A 23 -2.74 2.66 -15.70
C GLY A 23 -3.93 1.95 -15.06
N GLN A 24 -3.70 0.72 -14.58
CA GLN A 24 -4.68 -0.08 -13.86
C GLN A 24 -4.04 -0.75 -12.65
N VAL A 25 -4.89 -1.12 -11.67
CA VAL A 25 -4.50 -1.89 -10.49
C VAL A 25 -5.46 -3.05 -10.36
N SER A 26 -4.95 -4.25 -10.14
CA SER A 26 -5.75 -5.46 -9.96
C SER A 26 -6.60 -5.39 -8.70
N GLU A 27 -7.80 -5.96 -8.75
CA GLU A 27 -8.70 -6.00 -7.59
C GLU A 27 -8.05 -6.61 -6.35
N ASN A 28 -7.13 -7.57 -6.55
CA ASN A 28 -6.42 -8.19 -5.44
C ASN A 28 -5.56 -7.16 -4.69
N ILE A 29 -4.80 -6.33 -5.40
CA ILE A 29 -4.00 -5.28 -4.79
C ILE A 29 -4.90 -4.22 -4.17
N GLU A 30 -6.01 -3.84 -4.81
CA GLU A 30 -6.95 -2.89 -4.22
C GLU A 30 -7.50 -3.39 -2.88
N LYS A 31 -7.93 -4.66 -2.81
CA LYS A 31 -8.41 -5.29 -1.57
C LYS A 31 -7.33 -5.30 -0.48
N GLN A 32 -6.09 -5.60 -0.83
CA GLN A 32 -4.98 -5.57 0.13
C GLN A 32 -4.65 -4.16 0.60
N ILE A 33 -4.72 -3.14 -0.25
CA ILE A 33 -4.55 -1.74 0.16
C ILE A 33 -5.66 -1.33 1.13
N LEU A 34 -6.91 -1.63 0.79
CA LEU A 34 -8.08 -1.26 1.61
C LEU A 34 -8.12 -1.96 2.97
N SER A 35 -7.44 -3.11 3.11
CA SER A 35 -7.34 -3.83 4.39
C SER A 35 -6.29 -3.27 5.34
N ILE A 36 -5.39 -2.38 4.88
CA ILE A 36 -4.36 -1.78 5.73
C ILE A 36 -5.02 -0.95 6.83
N SER A 37 -4.71 -1.26 8.08
CA SER A 37 -5.21 -0.54 9.26
C SER A 37 -4.29 0.59 9.71
N ASP A 38 -2.99 0.43 9.48
CA ASP A 38 -1.95 1.28 10.04
C ASP A 38 -1.64 2.52 9.18
N ILE A 39 -1.75 3.70 9.76
CA ILE A 39 -1.56 4.99 9.07
C ILE A 39 -0.09 5.21 8.66
N ASP A 40 0.88 4.74 9.45
CA ASP A 40 2.29 4.90 9.12
C ASP A 40 2.63 4.04 7.89
N ILE A 41 2.12 2.80 7.84
CA ILE A 41 2.27 1.94 6.66
C ILE A 41 1.65 2.58 5.43
N ILE A 42 0.44 3.14 5.54
CA ILE A 42 -0.20 3.83 4.41
C ILE A 42 0.65 5.03 3.96
N THR A 43 1.16 5.82 4.90
CA THR A 43 2.02 6.98 4.62
C THR A 43 3.28 6.59 3.84
N GLU A 44 3.96 5.52 4.25
CA GLU A 44 5.14 5.03 3.55
C GLU A 44 4.81 4.52 2.15
N LEU A 45 3.71 3.76 2.01
CA LEU A 45 3.29 3.23 0.71
C LEU A 45 2.87 4.33 -0.26
N VAL A 46 2.25 5.43 0.21
CA VAL A 46 1.95 6.60 -0.63
C VAL A 46 3.21 7.22 -1.22
N LYS A 47 4.32 7.27 -0.47
CA LYS A 47 5.60 7.79 -0.97
C LYS A 47 6.21 6.84 -2.00
N LEU A 48 6.15 5.54 -1.72
CA LEU A 48 6.75 4.51 -2.58
C LEU A 48 5.96 4.26 -3.87
N SER A 49 4.63 4.46 -3.86
CA SER A 49 3.77 4.24 -5.04
C SER A 49 4.17 5.11 -6.23
N CYS A 50 4.70 6.30 -5.99
CA CYS A 50 5.24 7.20 -7.04
C CYS A 50 6.46 6.63 -7.77
N THR A 51 7.14 5.64 -7.19
CA THR A 51 8.36 5.01 -7.72
C THR A 51 8.13 3.58 -8.24
N CYS A 52 6.90 3.06 -8.12
CA CYS A 52 6.57 1.74 -8.63
C CYS A 52 6.52 1.73 -10.16
N ASN A 53 7.03 0.67 -10.76
CA ASN A 53 7.00 0.44 -12.20
C ASN A 53 5.97 -0.62 -12.60
N ASP A 54 5.60 -1.50 -11.65
CA ASP A 54 4.58 -2.51 -11.83
C ASP A 54 3.95 -2.92 -10.48
N GLU A 55 2.91 -3.76 -10.56
CA GLU A 55 2.21 -4.31 -9.41
C GLU A 55 3.06 -5.24 -8.54
N THR A 56 4.00 -5.97 -9.14
CA THR A 56 4.90 -6.90 -8.43
C THR A 56 5.82 -6.14 -7.49
N GLN A 57 6.36 -5.01 -7.95
CA GLN A 57 7.17 -4.11 -7.14
C GLN A 57 6.36 -3.52 -5.98
N PHE A 58 5.12 -3.10 -6.23
CA PHE A 58 4.25 -2.60 -5.18
C PHE A 58 3.92 -3.68 -4.14
N LEU A 59 3.58 -4.90 -4.58
CA LEU A 59 3.35 -6.04 -3.70
C LEU A 59 4.55 -6.31 -2.80
N SER A 60 5.77 -6.29 -3.36
CA SER A 60 7.00 -6.46 -2.59
C SER A 60 7.13 -5.42 -1.46
N PHE A 61 6.82 -4.15 -1.74
CA PHE A 61 6.80 -3.10 -0.72
C PHE A 61 5.73 -3.36 0.35
N LEU A 62 4.52 -3.70 -0.08
CA LEU A 62 3.40 -3.99 0.81
C LEU A 62 3.73 -5.15 1.77
N THR A 63 4.16 -6.29 1.22
CA THR A 63 4.55 -7.48 1.99
C THR A 63 5.71 -7.17 2.93
N SER A 64 6.71 -6.42 2.48
CA SER A 64 7.84 -6.02 3.32
C SER A 64 7.42 -5.18 4.53
N ARG A 65 6.43 -4.29 4.38
CA ARG A 65 5.96 -3.43 5.48
C ARG A 65 5.01 -4.14 6.43
N LEU A 66 4.19 -5.05 5.92
CA LEU A 66 3.35 -5.90 6.76
C LEU A 66 4.19 -6.94 7.53
N GLY A 67 5.23 -7.49 6.92
CA GLY A 67 6.13 -8.48 7.53
C GLY A 67 7.10 -7.91 8.57
N ARG A 68 7.62 -6.70 8.38
CA ARG A 68 8.54 -6.03 9.33
C ARG A 68 7.96 -5.83 10.73
N ARG A 69 6.64 -5.89 10.91
CA ARG A 69 6.01 -5.81 12.23
C ARG A 69 5.62 -7.16 12.83
N GLN A 70 5.69 -8.26 12.07
CA GLN A 70 5.37 -9.61 12.59
C GLN A 70 6.61 -10.40 13.05
N GLY A 71 7.83 -9.88 12.91
CA GLY A 71 9.03 -10.56 13.43
C GLY A 71 9.37 -11.88 12.74
N THR A 72 8.72 -12.20 11.61
CA THR A 72 9.01 -13.41 10.85
C THR A 72 10.15 -13.15 9.86
N PRO A 73 11.28 -13.87 9.97
CA PRO A 73 12.35 -13.78 8.98
C PRO A 73 11.87 -14.38 7.66
N LEU A 74 12.14 -13.69 6.55
CA LEU A 74 11.99 -14.25 5.21
C LEU A 74 13.14 -15.23 4.97
N THR A 75 12.86 -16.53 5.04
CA THR A 75 13.79 -17.58 4.59
C THR A 75 13.72 -17.65 3.06
N TYR A 76 14.85 -17.41 2.40
CA TYR A 76 15.06 -17.64 0.96
C TYR A 76 15.27 -19.12 0.67
#